data_AF-A0A3M1MHV5-F1
#
_entry.id   AF-A0A3M1MHV5-F1
#
_cell.length_a   1.000
_cell.length_b   1.000
_cell.length_c   1.000
_cell.angle_alpha   90.00
_cell.angle_beta   90.00
_cell.angle_gamma   90.00
#
_symmetry.space_group_name_H-M   'P 1'
#
loop_
_entity.id
_entity.type
_entity.pdbx_description
1 polymer ?
#
loop_
_entity_poly.entity_id
_entity_poly.type
_entity_poly.pdbx_seq_one_letter_code
_entity_poly.pdbx_strand_id
1 'polypeptide(L)'
;MGLAAISTFGTLLFNGNPLMRFDGYYVLSDLLGIPNLYHRGIAAVRESAMRMAFGIRPQFARSGTSGSRLLWAYGIACLVWRCIVLTGIVWSTYWIARATGMVLIVALLTVGLAAMGTRLVRTLGEVYLRRPAGLLRCAMLVSVACVGVALMWWCVPAPRTGACPCVVAALPQSQIRARTAGWVDRILVQDGQFVRAGQPLLCLSNTTLEFRRAELESRLQEQLCAARIAVSQGDSAAAQVAWQQAAATQTRLDDTLQRLRDLTLVAPMDGQIVADRLEQRLGAWLPAGDLVALIDPLDRKEVLISVDTTQLPVDAPTSGDPIAVAIGPHGRCTARLTQIDASANTTPVSPALLVPYGGALPVRKISADMPRSTSVDAPDNKAAEWELITPQVTMRATAEGPAAGRWRVGQRGAAYLRSEPMMLGPWMYGRLLSWAQRWLQNHPS
;
A
#
# COMPACT_ATOMS: atom_id res chain seq x y z
N MET A 1 13.82 -32.19 36.31
CA MET A 1 12.80 -31.73 37.28
C MET A 1 11.62 -30.97 36.66
N GLY A 2 11.80 -30.22 35.56
CA GLY A 2 10.70 -29.44 34.95
C GLY A 2 9.52 -30.28 34.42
N LEU A 3 9.75 -31.37 33.68
CA LEU A 3 8.68 -32.17 33.08
C LEU A 3 7.76 -32.85 34.10
N ALA A 4 8.31 -33.34 35.21
CA ALA A 4 7.52 -33.94 36.29
C ALA A 4 6.71 -32.89 37.04
N ALA A 5 7.28 -31.71 37.32
CA ALA A 5 6.54 -30.60 37.92
C ALA A 5 5.38 -30.13 37.01
N ILE A 6 5.61 -30.07 35.70
CA ILE A 6 4.59 -29.70 34.70
C ILE A 6 3.47 -30.74 34.63
N SER A 7 3.80 -32.04 34.65
CA SER A 7 2.77 -33.10 34.60
C SER A 7 1.97 -33.18 35.90
N THR A 8 2.62 -33.13 37.06
CA THR A 8 1.95 -33.12 38.38
C THR A 8 1.03 -31.91 38.52
N PHE A 9 1.51 -30.73 38.13
CA PHE A 9 0.70 -29.51 38.15
C PHE A 9 -0.48 -29.59 37.17
N GLY A 10 -0.26 -30.10 35.95
CA GLY A 10 -1.32 -30.28 34.95
C GLY A 10 -2.41 -31.26 35.39
N THR A 11 -2.05 -32.39 35.99
CA THR A 11 -3.01 -33.36 36.53
C THR A 11 -3.82 -32.77 37.68
N LEU A 12 -3.19 -32.01 38.58
CA LEU A 12 -3.87 -31.34 39.68
C LEU A 12 -4.88 -30.30 39.18
N LEU A 13 -4.49 -29.48 38.19
CA LEU A 13 -5.36 -28.45 37.63
C LEU A 13 -6.56 -29.05 36.88
N PHE A 14 -6.35 -30.18 36.20
CA PHE A 14 -7.41 -30.86 35.46
C PHE A 14 -8.39 -31.59 36.40
N ASN A 15 -7.89 -32.27 37.43
CA ASN A 15 -8.74 -32.99 38.39
C ASN A 15 -9.43 -32.03 39.39
N GLY A 16 -8.79 -30.91 39.73
CA GLY A 16 -9.37 -29.84 40.55
C GLY A 16 -10.42 -28.98 39.83
N ASN A 17 -10.71 -29.24 38.55
CA ASN A 17 -11.68 -28.46 37.78
C ASN A 17 -13.12 -28.77 38.22
N PRO A 18 -13.85 -27.80 38.79
CA PRO A 18 -15.19 -28.02 39.28
C PRO A 18 -16.26 -28.05 38.18
N LEU A 19 -15.92 -27.68 36.93
CA LEU A 19 -16.87 -27.54 35.82
C LEU A 19 -17.07 -28.85 35.04
N MET A 20 -16.16 -29.82 35.22
CA MET A 20 -16.29 -31.19 34.72
C MET A 20 -16.46 -32.14 35.90
N ARG A 21 -17.07 -33.31 35.67
CA ARG A 21 -17.38 -34.29 36.73
C ARG A 21 -16.13 -35.07 37.17
N PHE A 22 -15.17 -34.36 37.74
CA PHE A 22 -13.95 -34.84 38.37
C PHE A 22 -13.98 -34.56 39.88
N ASP A 23 -12.87 -34.75 40.61
CA ASP A 23 -12.85 -34.62 42.07
C ASP A 23 -13.20 -33.20 42.53
N GLY A 24 -12.78 -32.17 41.78
CA GLY A 24 -13.13 -30.77 42.06
C GLY A 24 -14.64 -30.46 42.00
N TYR A 25 -15.41 -31.20 41.18
CA TYR A 25 -16.86 -31.05 41.13
C TYR A 25 -17.53 -31.50 42.42
N TYR A 26 -17.07 -32.63 43.00
CA TYR A 26 -17.66 -33.17 44.22
C TYR A 26 -17.35 -32.28 45.42
N VAL A 27 -16.14 -31.71 45.48
CA VAL A 27 -15.77 -30.70 46.48
C VAL A 27 -16.70 -29.48 46.38
N LEU A 28 -16.93 -28.95 45.17
CA LEU A 28 -17.83 -27.80 44.98
C LEU A 28 -19.30 -28.15 45.29
N SER A 29 -19.74 -29.36 44.93
CA SER A 29 -21.10 -29.84 45.19
C SER A 29 -21.39 -29.97 46.68
N ASP A 30 -20.41 -30.44 47.45
CA ASP A 30 -20.48 -30.59 48.92
C ASP A 30 -20.43 -29.23 49.62
N LEU A 31 -19.50 -28.35 49.20
CA LEU A 31 -19.38 -26.97 49.70
C LEU A 31 -20.68 -26.17 49.53
N LEU A 32 -21.35 -26.34 48.38
CA LEU A 32 -22.60 -25.65 48.07
C LEU A 32 -23.84 -26.36 48.67
N GLY A 33 -23.70 -27.57 49.20
CA GLY A 33 -24.81 -28.36 49.74
C GLY A 33 -25.89 -28.72 48.70
N ILE A 34 -25.58 -28.66 47.40
CA ILE A 34 -26.53 -28.91 46.32
C ILE A 34 -26.23 -30.28 45.72
N PRO A 35 -27.05 -31.32 46.00
CA PRO A 35 -26.88 -32.60 45.35
C PRO A 35 -27.17 -32.49 43.85
N ASN A 36 -26.38 -33.18 43.03
CA ASN A 36 -26.50 -33.21 41.57
C ASN A 36 -26.40 -31.82 40.90
N LEU A 37 -25.47 -30.98 41.37
CA LEU A 37 -25.22 -29.63 40.85
C LEU A 37 -25.02 -29.58 39.32
N TYR A 38 -24.30 -30.55 38.73
CA TYR A 38 -24.04 -30.61 37.28
C TYR A 38 -25.33 -30.76 36.45
N HIS A 39 -26.16 -31.75 36.79
CA HIS A 39 -27.40 -32.00 36.08
C HIS A 39 -28.41 -30.88 36.28
N ARG A 40 -28.50 -30.33 37.50
CA ARG A 40 -29.38 -29.21 37.82
C ARG A 40 -28.95 -27.91 37.12
N GLY A 41 -27.64 -27.65 37.01
CA GLY A 41 -27.08 -26.50 36.31
C GLY A 41 -27.41 -26.50 34.82
N ILE A 42 -27.16 -27.63 34.14
CA ILE A 42 -27.49 -27.79 32.73
C ILE A 42 -29.01 -27.71 32.49
N ALA A 43 -29.81 -28.29 33.40
CA ALA A 43 -31.27 -28.21 33.33
C ALA A 43 -31.77 -26.75 33.45
N ALA A 44 -31.21 -25.96 34.37
CA ALA A 44 -31.57 -24.54 34.54
C ALA A 44 -31.28 -23.70 33.28
N VAL A 45 -30.14 -23.94 32.62
CA VAL A 45 -29.80 -23.28 31.34
C VAL A 45 -30.73 -23.71 30.22
N ARG A 46 -31.01 -25.02 30.13
CA ARG A 46 -31.94 -25.59 29.13
C ARG A 46 -33.35 -25.02 29.29
N GLU A 47 -33.86 -24.92 30.52
CA GLU A 47 -35.16 -24.33 30.80
C GLU A 47 -35.24 -22.86 30.45
N SER A 48 -34.16 -22.11 30.71
CA SER A 48 -34.07 -20.69 30.35
C SER A 48 -34.07 -20.52 28.83
N ALA A 49 -33.31 -21.35 28.11
CA ALA A 49 -33.33 -21.40 26.65
C ALA A 49 -34.71 -21.77 26.11
N MET A 50 -35.39 -22.76 26.72
CA MET A 50 -36.75 -23.15 26.35
C MET A 50 -37.78 -22.06 26.66
N ARG A 51 -37.60 -21.30 27.74
CA ARG A 51 -38.45 -20.16 28.09
C ARG A 51 -38.31 -19.03 27.08
N MET A 52 -37.07 -18.70 26.71
CA MET A 52 -36.77 -17.65 25.73
C MET A 52 -37.24 -18.03 24.33
N ALA A 53 -37.02 -19.28 23.92
CA ALA A 53 -37.36 -19.75 22.59
C ALA A 53 -38.86 -20.07 22.46
N PHE A 54 -39.42 -20.91 23.36
CA PHE A 54 -40.78 -21.47 23.24
C PHE A 54 -41.82 -20.83 24.18
N GLY A 55 -41.42 -19.93 25.08
CA GLY A 55 -42.35 -19.26 26.02
C GLY A 55 -42.91 -20.18 27.12
N ILE A 56 -42.28 -21.33 27.38
CA ILE A 56 -42.75 -22.31 28.36
C ILE A 56 -42.44 -21.81 29.78
N ARG A 57 -43.46 -21.68 30.64
CA ARG A 57 -43.28 -21.46 32.09
C ARG A 57 -42.86 -22.79 32.72
N PRO A 58 -41.66 -22.91 33.31
CA PRO A 58 -41.16 -24.18 33.80
C PRO A 58 -41.90 -24.65 35.05
N GLN A 59 -42.08 -25.95 35.14
CA GLN A 59 -42.77 -26.65 36.22
C GLN A 59 -41.90 -26.75 37.48
N PHE A 60 -40.57 -26.61 37.34
CA PHE A 60 -39.58 -26.66 38.42
C PHE A 60 -39.52 -25.41 39.33
N ALA A 61 -40.24 -24.33 38.98
CA ALA A 61 -40.24 -23.09 39.78
C ALA A 61 -41.02 -23.19 41.11
N ARG A 62 -41.52 -24.38 41.49
CA ARG A 62 -42.33 -24.58 42.71
C ARG A 62 -41.56 -25.10 43.92
N SER A 63 -40.29 -25.50 43.82
CA SER A 63 -39.47 -25.87 44.99
C SER A 63 -38.53 -24.72 45.38
N GLY A 64 -38.95 -23.93 46.37
CA GLY A 64 -38.27 -22.72 46.83
C GLY A 64 -36.82 -22.97 47.30
N THR A 65 -35.85 -22.65 46.43
CA THR A 65 -34.45 -22.54 46.83
C THR A 65 -33.82 -21.30 46.19
N SER A 66 -33.21 -20.45 47.03
CA SER A 66 -32.48 -19.21 46.71
C SER A 66 -31.29 -19.36 45.74
N GLY A 67 -31.09 -20.54 45.15
CA GLY A 67 -29.94 -20.87 44.29
C GLY A 67 -30.17 -20.75 42.78
N SER A 68 -31.33 -20.28 42.30
CA SER A 68 -31.68 -20.31 40.86
C SER A 68 -30.66 -19.60 39.95
N ARG A 69 -30.14 -18.43 40.37
CA ARG A 69 -29.13 -17.67 39.62
C ARG A 69 -27.75 -18.34 39.66
N LEU A 70 -27.36 -18.87 40.81
CA LEU A 70 -26.08 -19.58 40.99
C LEU A 70 -26.05 -20.85 40.12
N LEU A 71 -27.16 -21.59 40.11
CA LEU A 71 -27.31 -22.81 39.32
C LEU A 71 -27.27 -22.53 37.81
N TRP A 72 -27.91 -21.43 37.38
CA TRP A 72 -27.84 -20.96 35.99
C TRP A 72 -26.44 -20.51 35.60
N ALA A 73 -25.76 -19.72 36.46
CA ALA A 73 -24.40 -19.26 36.22
C ALA A 73 -23.41 -20.43 36.15
N TYR A 74 -23.54 -21.40 37.05
CA TYR A 74 -22.76 -22.63 37.04
C TYR A 74 -23.02 -23.46 35.77
N GLY A 75 -24.28 -23.61 35.34
CA GLY A 75 -24.63 -24.28 34.09
C GLY A 75 -24.02 -23.61 32.86
N ILE A 76 -23.98 -22.27 32.81
CA ILE A 76 -23.29 -21.52 31.75
C ILE A 76 -21.79 -21.72 31.83
N ALA A 77 -21.20 -21.68 33.03
CA ALA A 77 -19.78 -21.93 33.22
C ALA A 77 -19.39 -23.32 32.71
N CYS A 78 -20.19 -24.36 33.01
CA CYS A 78 -20.01 -25.70 32.45
C CYS A 78 -20.11 -25.72 30.91
N LEU A 79 -21.05 -24.97 30.32
CA LEU A 79 -21.21 -24.88 28.87
C LEU A 79 -20.00 -24.20 28.21
N VAL A 80 -19.59 -23.04 28.74
CA VAL A 80 -18.44 -22.27 28.25
C VAL A 80 -17.17 -23.09 28.35
N TRP A 81 -16.93 -23.72 29.49
CA TRP A 81 -15.78 -24.60 29.70
C TRP A 81 -15.77 -25.77 28.72
N ARG A 82 -16.93 -26.40 28.47
CA ARG A 82 -17.04 -27.48 27.49
C ARG A 82 -16.69 -27.00 26.08
N CYS A 83 -17.10 -25.80 25.69
CA CYS A 83 -16.69 -25.20 24.42
C CYS A 83 -15.17 -24.98 24.36
N ILE A 84 -14.57 -24.43 25.42
CA ILE A 84 -13.11 -24.19 25.51
C ILE A 84 -12.32 -25.50 25.38
N VAL A 85 -12.74 -26.56 26.07
CA VAL A 85 -12.06 -27.86 26.01
C VAL A 85 -12.19 -28.48 24.62
N LEU A 86 -13.38 -28.44 24.01
CA LEU A 86 -13.59 -28.98 22.67
C LEU A 86 -12.80 -28.21 21.61
N THR A 87 -12.81 -26.88 21.64
CA THR A 87 -12.01 -26.06 20.72
C THR A 87 -10.52 -26.27 20.96
N GLY A 88 -10.09 -26.40 22.22
CA GLY A 88 -8.71 -26.71 22.58
C GLY A 88 -8.24 -28.08 22.06
N ILE A 89 -9.07 -29.12 22.17
CA ILE A 89 -8.78 -30.45 21.61
C ILE A 89 -8.68 -30.39 20.08
N VAL A 90 -9.63 -29.75 19.41
CA VAL A 90 -9.63 -29.57 17.94
C VAL A 90 -8.39 -28.81 17.49
N TRP A 91 -8.09 -27.68 18.15
CA TRP A 91 -6.92 -26.86 17.87
C TRP A 91 -5.64 -27.68 18.07
N SER A 92 -5.47 -28.31 19.24
CA SER A 92 -4.28 -29.12 19.55
C SER A 92 -4.08 -30.25 18.54
N THR A 93 -5.16 -30.96 18.20
CA THR A 93 -5.12 -32.06 17.24
C THR A 93 -4.73 -31.59 15.85
N TYR A 94 -5.25 -30.44 15.39
CA TYR A 94 -4.88 -29.84 14.10
C TYR A 94 -3.38 -29.55 13.99
N TRP A 95 -2.73 -29.13 15.07
CA TRP A 95 -1.29 -28.86 15.08
C TRP A 95 -0.43 -30.13 15.20
N ILE A 96 -0.88 -31.14 15.98
CA ILE A 96 -0.08 -32.33 16.29
C ILE A 96 -0.23 -33.43 15.22
N ALA A 97 -1.45 -33.70 14.78
CA ALA A 97 -1.77 -34.77 13.85
C ALA A 97 -2.33 -34.14 12.57
N ARG A 98 -1.58 -34.21 11.47
CA ARG A 98 -1.97 -33.66 10.15
C ARG A 98 -3.28 -34.27 9.60
N ALA A 99 -3.26 -35.01 8.49
CA ALA A 99 -4.50 -35.45 7.81
C ALA A 99 -5.36 -36.43 8.64
N THR A 100 -4.75 -37.25 9.50
CA THR A 100 -5.45 -38.25 10.32
C THR A 100 -6.26 -37.64 11.48
N GLY A 101 -5.79 -36.52 12.04
CA GLY A 101 -6.52 -35.80 13.09
C GLY A 101 -7.84 -35.22 12.60
N MET A 102 -7.88 -34.77 11.34
CA MET A 102 -9.10 -34.22 10.72
C MET A 102 -10.20 -35.28 10.58
N VAL A 103 -9.86 -36.51 10.21
CA VAL A 103 -10.84 -37.60 10.07
C VAL A 103 -11.51 -37.90 11.41
N LEU A 104 -10.72 -37.95 12.49
CA LEU A 104 -11.24 -38.18 13.84
C LEU A 104 -12.14 -37.03 14.33
N ILE A 105 -11.75 -35.77 14.05
CA ILE A 105 -12.57 -34.59 14.40
C ILE A 105 -13.88 -34.62 13.61
N VAL A 106 -13.84 -34.87 12.30
CA VAL A 106 -15.04 -34.95 11.46
C VAL A 106 -15.95 -36.08 11.95
N ALA A 107 -15.42 -37.25 12.29
CA ALA A 107 -16.19 -38.37 12.84
C ALA A 107 -16.83 -38.03 14.20
N LEU A 108 -16.11 -37.37 15.11
CA LEU A 108 -16.68 -36.95 16.40
C LEU A 108 -17.74 -35.85 16.23
N LEU A 109 -17.51 -34.90 15.32
CA LEU A 109 -18.46 -33.84 15.02
C LEU A 109 -19.72 -34.39 14.36
N THR A 110 -19.62 -35.31 13.39
CA THR A 110 -20.78 -35.91 12.73
C THR A 110 -21.63 -36.71 13.71
N VAL A 111 -21.01 -37.54 14.57
CA VAL A 111 -21.72 -38.29 15.63
C VAL A 111 -22.33 -37.33 16.65
N GLY A 112 -21.61 -36.27 17.05
CA GLY A 112 -22.10 -35.25 17.97
C GLY A 112 -23.29 -34.44 17.41
N LEU A 113 -23.21 -34.04 16.13
CA LEU A 113 -24.26 -33.34 15.39
C LEU A 113 -25.47 -34.24 15.16
N ALA A 114 -25.29 -35.52 14.85
CA ALA A 114 -26.39 -36.48 14.71
C ALA A 114 -27.10 -36.73 16.04
N ALA A 115 -26.35 -36.89 17.13
CA ALA A 115 -26.91 -37.03 18.48
C ALA A 115 -27.64 -35.76 18.93
N MET A 116 -27.12 -34.58 18.58
CA MET A 116 -27.81 -33.31 18.85
C MET A 116 -29.07 -33.14 18.00
N GLY A 117 -28.98 -33.45 16.69
CA GLY A 117 -30.08 -33.35 15.74
C GLY A 117 -31.23 -34.28 16.09
N THR A 118 -30.96 -35.54 16.45
CA THR A 118 -32.00 -36.48 16.89
C THR A 118 -32.70 -36.02 18.18
N ARG A 119 -31.96 -35.45 19.14
CA ARG A 119 -32.56 -34.85 20.35
C ARG A 119 -33.39 -33.62 20.00
N LEU A 120 -32.89 -32.76 19.13
CA LEU A 120 -33.57 -31.54 18.70
C LEU A 120 -34.88 -31.88 17.96
N VAL A 121 -34.85 -32.81 17.00
CA VAL A 121 -36.02 -33.29 16.26
C VAL A 121 -37.06 -33.91 17.19
N ARG A 122 -36.65 -34.74 18.16
CA ARG A 122 -37.58 -35.29 19.16
C ARG A 122 -38.23 -34.20 20.00
N THR A 123 -37.46 -33.23 20.49
CA THR A 123 -38.00 -32.11 21.28
C THR A 123 -38.90 -31.19 20.46
N LEU A 124 -38.54 -30.91 19.19
CA LEU A 124 -39.36 -30.11 18.28
C LEU A 124 -40.65 -30.85 17.91
N GLY A 125 -40.59 -32.17 17.70
CA GLY A 125 -41.75 -33.01 17.45
C GLY A 125 -42.72 -33.04 18.64
N GLU A 126 -42.21 -33.24 19.86
CA GLU A 126 -43.01 -33.19 21.08
C GLU A 126 -43.66 -31.82 21.32
N VAL A 127 -42.96 -30.73 20.99
CA VAL A 127 -43.50 -29.37 21.06
C VAL A 127 -44.48 -29.07 19.92
N TYR A 128 -44.27 -29.63 18.72
CA TYR A 128 -45.17 -29.47 17.56
C TYR A 128 -46.53 -30.11 17.80
N LEU A 129 -46.56 -31.34 18.33
CA LEU A 129 -47.81 -32.00 18.68
C LEU A 129 -48.55 -31.32 19.84
N ARG A 130 -47.85 -30.63 20.75
CA ARG A 130 -48.47 -30.06 21.95
C ARG A 130 -48.83 -28.58 21.82
N ARG A 131 -48.03 -27.74 21.13
CA ARG A 131 -48.24 -26.28 20.99
C ARG A 131 -47.54 -25.65 19.76
N PRO A 132 -48.21 -25.48 18.61
CA PRO A 132 -47.61 -24.91 17.40
C PRO A 132 -47.17 -23.44 17.53
N ALA A 133 -47.83 -22.65 18.41
CA ALA A 133 -47.52 -21.23 18.60
C ALA A 133 -46.11 -20.97 19.21
N GLY A 134 -45.56 -21.93 19.98
CA GLY A 134 -44.21 -21.80 20.54
C GLY A 134 -43.11 -22.01 19.50
N LEU A 135 -43.36 -22.86 18.49
CA LEU A 135 -42.44 -23.10 17.37
C LEU A 135 -42.33 -21.90 16.44
N LEU A 136 -43.44 -21.19 16.21
CA LEU A 136 -43.44 -19.99 15.37
C LEU A 136 -42.54 -18.90 15.98
N ARG A 137 -42.54 -18.74 17.31
CA ARG A 137 -41.66 -17.79 18.02
C ARG A 137 -40.19 -18.20 17.94
N CYS A 138 -39.86 -19.48 18.13
CA CYS A 138 -38.52 -19.98 17.92
C CYS A 138 -38.02 -19.74 16.50
N ALA A 139 -38.85 -20.10 15.51
CA ALA A 139 -38.51 -19.93 14.10
C ALA A 139 -38.27 -18.45 13.76
N MET A 140 -39.08 -17.54 14.31
CA MET A 140 -38.91 -16.09 14.14
C MET A 140 -37.63 -15.57 14.81
N LEU A 141 -37.33 -16.00 16.04
CA LEU A 141 -36.11 -15.56 16.74
C LEU A 141 -34.84 -16.07 16.04
N VAL A 142 -34.86 -17.31 15.57
CA VAL A 142 -33.75 -17.90 14.81
C VAL A 142 -33.62 -17.21 13.45
N SER A 143 -34.72 -16.94 12.74
CA SER A 143 -34.66 -16.24 11.45
C SER A 143 -34.13 -14.82 11.60
N VAL A 144 -34.56 -14.07 12.62
CA VAL A 144 -34.03 -12.73 12.92
C VAL A 144 -32.53 -12.78 13.25
N ALA A 145 -32.09 -13.77 14.04
CA ALA A 145 -30.66 -13.94 14.35
C ALA A 145 -29.84 -14.30 13.09
N CYS A 146 -30.34 -15.20 12.25
CA CYS A 146 -29.71 -15.57 10.98
C CYS A 146 -29.61 -14.36 10.03
N VAL A 147 -30.69 -13.57 9.92
CA VAL A 147 -30.70 -12.34 9.11
C VAL A 147 -29.71 -11.32 9.68
N GLY A 148 -29.63 -11.16 11.00
CA GLY A 148 -28.66 -10.27 11.64
C GLY A 148 -27.21 -10.65 11.34
N VAL A 149 -26.88 -11.95 11.40
CA VAL A 149 -25.54 -12.45 11.05
C VAL A 149 -25.26 -12.29 9.56
N ALA A 150 -26.22 -12.58 8.69
CA ALA A 150 -26.09 -12.39 7.24
C ALA A 150 -25.90 -10.91 6.88
N LEU A 151 -26.61 -10.00 7.53
CA LEU A 151 -26.47 -8.56 7.34
C LEU A 151 -25.12 -8.07 7.85
N MET A 152 -24.65 -8.55 9.00
CA MET A 152 -23.30 -8.24 9.50
C MET A 152 -22.21 -8.69 8.51
N TRP A 153 -22.41 -9.85 7.89
CA TRP A 153 -21.49 -10.40 6.88
C TRP A 153 -21.46 -9.56 5.58
N TRP A 154 -22.56 -8.89 5.25
CA TRP A 154 -22.70 -8.11 4.01
C TRP A 154 -22.41 -6.62 4.18
N CYS A 155 -22.74 -6.03 5.34
CA CYS A 155 -22.70 -4.58 5.55
C CYS A 155 -21.41 -4.06 6.18
N VAL A 156 -20.55 -4.92 6.74
CA VAL A 156 -19.29 -4.45 7.34
C VAL A 156 -18.24 -4.25 6.23
N PRO A 157 -17.80 -3.01 5.95
CA PRO A 157 -16.76 -2.76 4.97
C PRO A 157 -15.42 -3.28 5.49
N ALA A 158 -14.72 -4.08 4.68
CA ALA A 158 -13.40 -4.58 5.05
C ALA A 158 -12.36 -3.46 4.82
N PRO A 159 -11.51 -3.12 5.81
CA PRO A 159 -10.41 -2.19 5.59
C PRO A 159 -9.36 -2.86 4.69
N ARG A 160 -9.28 -2.45 3.42
CA ARG A 160 -8.12 -2.74 2.57
C ARG A 160 -7.46 -1.43 2.15
N THR A 161 -6.24 -1.26 2.64
CA THR A 161 -5.24 -0.42 1.98
C THR A 161 -4.21 -1.40 1.43
N GLY A 162 -4.18 -1.57 0.10
CA GLY A 162 -3.19 -2.42 -0.55
C GLY A 162 -1.81 -1.83 -0.31
N ALA A 163 -1.02 -2.48 0.53
CA ALA A 163 0.32 -2.01 0.89
C ALA A 163 1.31 -2.49 -0.17
N CYS A 164 1.69 -1.60 -1.07
CA CYS A 164 2.67 -1.86 -2.10
C CYS A 164 4.07 -1.40 -1.64
N PRO A 165 5.12 -2.21 -1.83
CA PRO A 165 6.47 -1.81 -1.47
C PRO A 165 6.91 -0.60 -2.30
N CYS A 166 7.52 0.38 -1.65
CA CYS A 166 8.04 1.56 -2.30
C CYS A 166 9.42 1.95 -1.77
N VAL A 167 10.17 2.71 -2.57
CA VAL A 167 11.49 3.23 -2.21
C VAL A 167 11.55 4.72 -2.55
N VAL A 168 12.21 5.48 -1.70
CA VAL A 168 12.50 6.89 -1.94
C VAL A 168 13.63 6.99 -2.95
N ALA A 169 13.37 7.66 -4.07
CA ALA A 169 14.33 8.04 -5.07
C ALA A 169 14.58 9.56 -5.04
N ALA A 170 15.74 9.98 -5.55
CA ALA A 170 15.97 11.39 -5.84
C ALA A 170 15.13 11.78 -7.06
N LEU A 171 14.56 12.99 -7.07
CA LEU A 171 14.05 13.54 -8.32
C LEU A 171 15.20 13.66 -9.33
N PRO A 172 14.93 13.56 -10.63
CA PRO A 172 15.92 13.89 -11.65
C PRO A 172 16.45 15.30 -11.39
N GLN A 173 17.75 15.43 -11.21
CA GLN A 173 18.40 16.73 -11.05
C GLN A 173 18.21 17.55 -12.33
N SER A 174 17.87 18.83 -12.19
CA SER A 174 17.78 19.71 -13.35
C SER A 174 19.19 20.13 -13.77
N GLN A 175 19.58 19.74 -14.97
CA GLN A 175 20.89 20.10 -15.53
C GLN A 175 20.84 21.51 -16.12
N ILE A 176 21.73 22.38 -15.65
CA ILE A 176 21.92 23.71 -16.22
C ILE A 176 23.11 23.64 -17.18
N ARG A 177 22.81 23.87 -18.45
CA ARG A 177 23.81 23.89 -19.53
C ARG A 177 23.87 25.26 -20.17
N ALA A 178 25.07 25.66 -20.61
CA ALA A 178 25.24 26.87 -21.39
C ALA A 178 24.53 26.71 -22.75
N ARG A 179 23.56 27.57 -23.06
CA ARG A 179 22.87 27.54 -24.38
C ARG A 179 23.73 28.14 -25.49
N THR A 180 24.51 29.15 -25.13
CA THR A 180 25.39 29.91 -26.03
C THR A 180 26.80 29.93 -25.45
N ALA A 181 27.81 29.89 -26.32
CA ALA A 181 29.20 29.95 -25.90
C ALA A 181 29.60 31.36 -25.47
N GLY A 182 30.40 31.48 -24.41
CA GLY A 182 30.87 32.76 -23.89
C GLY A 182 31.87 32.61 -22.75
N TRP A 183 32.50 33.73 -22.38
CA TRP A 183 33.39 33.81 -21.21
C TRP A 183 32.57 34.03 -19.95
N VAL A 184 32.92 33.37 -18.84
CA VAL A 184 32.27 33.60 -17.54
C VAL A 184 32.69 34.98 -17.01
N ASP A 185 31.77 35.95 -17.09
CA ASP A 185 31.97 37.32 -16.62
C ASP A 185 31.75 37.42 -15.11
N ARG A 186 30.57 36.96 -14.66
CA ARG A 186 30.16 37.06 -13.26
C ARG A 186 29.45 35.80 -12.80
N ILE A 187 29.76 35.37 -11.59
CA ILE A 187 29.08 34.29 -10.88
C ILE A 187 28.28 34.93 -9.75
N LEU A 188 26.97 34.70 -9.72
CA LEU A 188 26.02 35.36 -8.80
C LEU A 188 25.60 34.44 -7.64
N VAL A 189 26.03 33.19 -7.65
CA VAL A 189 25.63 32.15 -6.71
C VAL A 189 26.82 31.30 -6.26
N GLN A 190 26.70 30.69 -5.08
CA GLN A 190 27.70 29.79 -4.51
C GLN A 190 27.28 28.33 -4.62
N ASP A 191 28.25 27.41 -4.61
CA ASP A 191 27.96 25.98 -4.53
C ASP A 191 27.25 25.67 -3.20
N GLY A 192 26.21 24.84 -3.26
CA GLY A 192 25.33 24.56 -2.12
C GLY A 192 24.34 25.67 -1.76
N GLN A 193 24.26 26.79 -2.51
CA GLN A 193 23.26 27.82 -2.27
C GLN A 193 21.87 27.39 -2.76
N PHE A 194 20.82 27.74 -2.00
CA PHE A 194 19.44 27.57 -2.46
C PHE A 194 19.05 28.70 -3.41
N VAL A 195 18.47 28.35 -4.57
CA VAL A 195 18.03 29.28 -5.61
C VAL A 195 16.56 29.08 -5.95
N ARG A 196 15.94 30.15 -6.45
CA ARG A 196 14.55 30.14 -6.93
C ARG A 196 14.48 30.09 -8.45
N ALA A 197 13.38 29.57 -8.99
CA ALA A 197 13.08 29.58 -10.41
C ALA A 197 13.19 31.01 -10.99
N GLY A 198 13.92 31.15 -12.10
CA GLY A 198 14.21 32.42 -12.76
C GLY A 198 15.36 33.22 -12.15
N GLN A 199 15.95 32.78 -11.03
CA GLN A 199 17.08 33.47 -10.43
C GLN A 199 18.33 33.36 -11.33
N PRO A 200 19.03 34.47 -11.64
CA PRO A 200 20.26 34.43 -12.42
C PRO A 200 21.39 33.80 -11.61
N LEU A 201 22.11 32.90 -12.24
CA LEU A 201 23.16 32.08 -11.63
C LEU A 201 24.54 32.57 -12.02
N LEU A 202 24.74 32.76 -13.31
CA LEU A 202 25.95 33.36 -13.86
C LEU A 202 25.64 34.12 -15.14
N CYS A 203 26.50 35.07 -15.44
CA CYS A 203 26.47 35.84 -16.68
C CYS A 203 27.69 35.49 -17.52
N LEU A 204 27.44 35.16 -18.77
CA LEU A 204 28.45 35.02 -19.80
C LEU A 204 28.59 36.34 -20.56
N SER A 205 29.80 36.62 -21.04
CA SER A 205 30.07 37.69 -21.98
C SER A 205 30.55 37.10 -23.30
N ASN A 206 30.03 37.65 -24.41
CA ASN A 206 30.49 37.30 -25.74
C ASN A 206 30.50 38.54 -26.63
N THR A 207 31.66 39.19 -26.66
CA THR A 207 31.88 40.42 -27.44
C THR A 207 31.61 40.20 -28.93
N THR A 208 31.85 39.00 -29.47
CA THR A 208 31.55 38.72 -30.89
C THR A 208 30.05 38.75 -31.20
N LEU A 209 29.20 38.32 -30.26
CA LEU A 209 27.74 38.42 -30.42
C LEU A 209 27.24 39.86 -30.29
N GLU A 210 27.86 40.65 -29.41
CA GLU A 210 27.55 42.08 -29.27
C GLU A 210 27.90 42.86 -30.54
N PHE A 211 29.08 42.61 -31.13
CA PHE A 211 29.47 43.18 -32.42
C PHE A 211 28.52 42.75 -33.54
N ARG A 212 28.14 41.46 -33.57
CA ARG A 212 27.21 40.95 -34.58
C ARG A 212 25.82 41.56 -34.46
N ARG A 213 25.34 41.82 -33.25
CA ARG A 213 24.10 42.57 -33.02
C ARG A 213 24.20 43.97 -33.64
N ALA A 214 25.25 44.72 -33.32
CA ALA A 214 25.45 46.08 -33.84
C ALA A 214 25.54 46.11 -35.38
N GLU A 215 26.27 45.16 -35.97
CA GLU A 215 26.38 45.01 -37.43
C GLU A 215 25.01 44.75 -38.08
N LEU A 216 24.20 43.86 -37.50
CA LEU A 216 22.87 43.54 -38.02
C LEU A 216 21.88 44.71 -37.86
N GLU A 217 21.96 45.46 -36.75
CA GLU A 217 21.17 46.66 -36.53
C GLU A 217 21.47 47.75 -37.57
N SER A 218 22.75 48.02 -37.86
CA SER A 218 23.14 48.96 -38.91
C SER A 218 22.68 48.51 -40.30
N ARG A 219 22.89 47.23 -40.65
CA ARG A 219 22.43 46.68 -41.94
C ARG A 219 20.91 46.75 -42.11
N LEU A 220 20.16 46.47 -41.04
CA LEU A 220 18.71 46.57 -41.07
C LEU A 220 18.28 48.02 -41.35
N GLN A 221 18.91 49.01 -40.70
CA GLN A 221 18.62 50.42 -40.95
C GLN A 221 18.93 50.82 -42.41
N GLU A 222 20.07 50.39 -42.94
CA GLU A 222 20.44 50.64 -44.35
C GLU A 222 19.40 50.06 -45.31
N GLN A 223 18.98 48.80 -45.10
CA GLN A 223 18.00 48.12 -45.95
C GLN A 223 16.61 48.77 -45.87
N LEU A 224 16.19 49.21 -44.67
CA LEU A 224 14.94 49.93 -44.48
C LEU A 224 14.96 51.30 -45.18
N CYS A 225 16.09 52.02 -45.13
CA CYS A 225 16.27 53.27 -45.86
C CYS A 225 16.23 53.04 -47.38
N ALA A 226 16.92 52.02 -47.88
CA ALA A 226 16.89 51.65 -49.30
C ALA A 226 15.47 51.28 -49.77
N ALA A 227 14.71 50.54 -48.96
CA ALA A 227 13.31 50.21 -49.26
C ALA A 227 12.45 51.47 -49.36
N ARG A 228 12.59 52.42 -48.42
CA ARG A 228 11.86 53.70 -48.46
C ARG A 228 12.20 54.54 -49.70
N ILE A 229 13.47 54.58 -50.08
CA ILE A 229 13.92 55.29 -51.29
C ILE A 229 13.31 54.65 -52.54
N ALA A 230 13.37 53.31 -52.66
CA ALA A 230 12.78 52.60 -53.81
C ALA A 230 11.27 52.83 -53.93
N VAL A 231 10.53 52.84 -52.79
CA VAL A 231 9.11 53.20 -52.76
C VAL A 231 8.89 54.64 -53.26
N SER A 232 9.71 55.59 -52.82
CA SER A 232 9.60 57.00 -53.25
C SER A 232 9.88 57.21 -54.74
N GLN A 233 10.70 56.34 -55.35
CA GLN A 233 11.04 56.36 -56.77
C GLN A 233 10.02 55.62 -57.65
N GLY A 234 9.02 54.95 -57.05
CA GLY A 234 8.00 54.19 -57.77
C GLY A 234 8.47 52.80 -58.27
N ASP A 235 9.64 52.33 -57.86
CA ASP A 235 10.16 51.01 -58.23
C ASP A 235 9.65 49.94 -57.23
N SER A 236 8.47 49.41 -57.54
CA SER A 236 7.81 48.38 -56.72
C SER A 236 8.63 47.09 -56.59
N ALA A 237 9.38 46.72 -57.64
CA ALA A 237 10.19 45.50 -57.63
C ALA A 237 11.42 45.67 -56.71
N ALA A 238 12.15 46.78 -56.84
CA ALA A 238 13.29 47.08 -55.96
C ALA A 238 12.86 47.27 -54.50
N ALA A 239 11.71 47.92 -54.26
CA ALA A 239 11.14 48.06 -52.92
C ALA A 239 10.83 46.68 -52.30
N GLN A 240 10.18 45.79 -53.05
CA GLN A 240 9.85 44.45 -52.57
C GLN A 240 11.09 43.64 -52.19
N VAL A 241 12.15 43.69 -53.01
CA VAL A 241 13.43 43.04 -52.71
C VAL A 241 14.07 43.61 -51.45
N ALA A 242 14.11 44.94 -51.31
CA ALA A 242 14.68 45.59 -50.12
C ALA A 242 13.91 45.25 -48.83
N TRP A 243 12.57 45.18 -48.90
CA TRP A 243 11.74 44.73 -47.78
C TRP A 243 11.99 43.28 -47.40
N GLN A 244 12.14 42.38 -48.39
CA GLN A 244 12.48 40.98 -48.13
C GLN A 244 13.87 40.83 -47.48
N GLN A 245 14.84 41.63 -47.91
CA GLN A 245 16.17 41.66 -47.29
C GLN A 245 16.11 42.19 -45.84
N ALA A 246 15.39 43.28 -45.60
CA ALA A 246 15.18 43.82 -44.26
C ALA A 246 14.50 42.81 -43.34
N ALA A 247 13.46 42.12 -43.82
CA ALA A 247 12.79 41.07 -43.07
C ALA A 247 13.74 39.91 -42.73
N ALA A 248 14.58 39.46 -43.68
CA ALA A 248 15.57 38.42 -43.42
C ALA A 248 16.64 38.85 -42.40
N THR A 249 17.08 40.11 -42.44
CA THR A 249 18.03 40.68 -41.47
C THR A 249 17.39 40.81 -40.09
N GLN A 250 16.12 41.22 -40.01
CA GLN A 250 15.36 41.27 -38.75
C GLN A 250 15.33 39.91 -38.07
N THR A 251 15.00 38.83 -38.80
CA THR A 251 14.99 37.47 -38.24
C THR A 251 16.36 37.07 -37.68
N ARG A 252 17.46 37.44 -38.36
CA ARG A 252 18.83 37.19 -37.86
C ARG A 252 19.16 38.02 -36.62
N LEU A 253 18.66 39.26 -36.56
CA LEU A 253 18.81 40.12 -35.39
C LEU A 253 18.07 39.53 -34.20
N ASP A 254 16.84 39.05 -34.39
CA ASP A 254 16.03 38.43 -33.34
C ASP A 254 16.68 37.16 -32.78
N ASP A 255 17.25 36.29 -33.63
CA ASP A 255 18.06 35.13 -33.21
C ASP A 255 19.31 35.56 -32.42
N THR A 256 20.00 36.60 -32.87
CA THR A 256 21.18 37.14 -32.16
C THR A 256 20.80 37.71 -30.80
N LEU A 257 19.67 38.41 -30.70
CA LEU A 257 19.13 38.94 -29.45
C LEU A 257 18.70 37.82 -28.49
N GLN A 258 18.14 36.72 -28.99
CA GLN A 258 17.84 35.54 -28.17
C GLN A 258 19.13 34.92 -27.61
N ARG A 259 20.17 34.75 -28.45
CA ARG A 259 21.48 34.23 -27.99
C ARG A 259 22.14 35.13 -26.95
N LEU A 260 21.98 36.45 -27.05
CA LEU A 260 22.45 37.40 -26.04
C LEU A 260 21.70 37.26 -24.72
N ARG A 261 20.38 37.00 -24.73
CA ARG A 261 19.62 36.70 -23.50
C ARG A 261 20.08 35.39 -22.87
N ASP A 262 20.37 34.40 -23.69
CA ASP A 262 20.87 33.08 -23.28
C ASP A 262 22.29 33.11 -22.66
N LEU A 263 23.00 34.24 -22.74
CA LEU A 263 24.24 34.44 -22.00
C LEU A 263 24.00 34.56 -20.48
N THR A 264 22.79 34.91 -20.05
CA THR A 264 22.42 34.88 -18.63
C THR A 264 21.78 33.54 -18.31
N LEU A 265 22.50 32.69 -17.57
CA LEU A 265 21.99 31.40 -17.15
C LEU A 265 21.12 31.59 -15.91
N VAL A 266 19.87 31.16 -15.98
CA VAL A 266 18.89 31.24 -14.89
C VAL A 266 18.51 29.84 -14.39
N ALA A 267 18.10 29.75 -13.13
CA ALA A 267 17.60 28.51 -12.55
C ALA A 267 16.23 28.14 -13.16
N PRO A 268 16.06 26.94 -13.75
CA PRO A 268 14.76 26.49 -14.27
C PRO A 268 13.73 26.15 -13.18
N MET A 269 14.18 25.87 -11.95
CA MET A 269 13.34 25.48 -10.82
C MET A 269 13.97 25.85 -9.48
N ASP A 270 13.18 25.80 -8.42
CA ASP A 270 13.65 25.97 -7.04
C ASP A 270 14.50 24.76 -6.61
N GLY A 271 15.60 25.00 -5.90
CA GLY A 271 16.42 23.93 -5.34
C GLY A 271 17.81 24.39 -4.91
N GLN A 272 18.64 23.44 -4.49
CA GLN A 272 20.02 23.69 -4.11
C GLN A 272 20.94 23.49 -5.32
N ILE A 273 21.85 24.42 -5.56
CA ILE A 273 22.88 24.29 -6.59
C ILE A 273 23.94 23.31 -6.13
N VAL A 274 24.28 22.39 -7.03
CA VAL A 274 25.39 21.45 -6.90
C VAL A 274 26.27 21.65 -8.12
N ALA A 275 27.45 22.22 -7.92
CA ALA A 275 28.40 22.51 -8.99
C ALA A 275 29.83 22.29 -8.50
N ASP A 276 30.63 21.56 -9.28
CA ASP A 276 32.04 21.35 -8.91
C ASP A 276 32.83 22.64 -9.13
N ARG A 277 33.23 23.28 -8.03
CA ARG A 277 34.12 24.46 -7.99
C ARG A 277 33.67 25.57 -8.94
N LEU A 278 32.40 25.95 -8.87
CA LEU A 278 31.81 26.98 -9.73
C LEU A 278 32.65 28.27 -9.76
N GLU A 279 33.15 28.71 -8.61
CA GLU A 279 33.98 29.92 -8.45
C GLU A 279 35.28 29.89 -9.26
N GLN A 280 35.86 28.70 -9.48
CA GLN A 280 37.09 28.54 -10.26
C GLN A 280 36.86 28.66 -11.77
N ARG A 281 35.61 28.63 -12.23
CA ARG A 281 35.26 28.84 -13.64
C ARG A 281 35.15 30.31 -14.00
N LEU A 282 35.33 31.24 -13.06
CA LEU A 282 35.31 32.68 -13.36
C LEU A 282 36.42 33.04 -14.36
N GLY A 283 36.06 33.73 -15.44
CA GLY A 283 36.97 34.03 -16.55
C GLY A 283 37.28 32.85 -17.48
N ALA A 284 36.64 31.68 -17.32
CA ALA A 284 36.81 30.55 -18.24
C ALA A 284 35.88 30.67 -19.47
N TRP A 285 36.28 30.06 -20.59
CA TRP A 285 35.42 29.92 -21.77
C TRP A 285 34.49 28.71 -21.61
N LEU A 286 33.18 28.91 -21.75
CA LEU A 286 32.18 27.84 -21.76
C LEU A 286 31.62 27.65 -23.17
N PRO A 287 31.73 26.45 -23.77
CA PRO A 287 31.09 26.15 -25.04
C PRO A 287 29.59 25.90 -24.88
N ALA A 288 28.84 26.06 -25.97
CA ALA A 288 27.42 25.71 -25.99
C ALA A 288 27.22 24.21 -25.71
N GLY A 289 26.29 23.89 -24.83
CA GLY A 289 25.98 22.54 -24.36
C GLY A 289 26.75 22.08 -23.12
N ASP A 290 27.75 22.84 -22.65
CA ASP A 290 28.54 22.45 -21.48
C ASP A 290 27.71 22.46 -20.19
N LEU A 291 27.93 21.46 -19.33
CA LEU A 291 27.26 21.33 -18.04
C LEU A 291 27.91 22.26 -17.02
N VAL A 292 27.12 23.20 -16.51
CA VAL A 292 27.58 24.22 -15.56
C VAL A 292 27.27 23.80 -14.13
N ALA A 293 26.02 23.42 -13.87
CA ALA A 293 25.53 23.12 -12.54
C ALA A 293 24.33 22.15 -12.59
N LEU A 294 24.04 21.52 -11.46
CA LEU A 294 22.87 20.70 -11.22
C LEU A 294 22.01 21.37 -10.14
N ILE A 295 20.69 21.33 -10.28
CA ILE A 295 19.78 21.76 -9.21
C ILE A 295 19.14 20.53 -8.58
N ASP A 296 19.33 20.37 -7.28
CA ASP A 296 18.67 19.34 -6.46
C ASP A 296 17.48 19.92 -5.68
N PRO A 297 16.24 19.48 -5.97
CA PRO A 297 15.07 19.88 -5.18
C PRO A 297 15.07 19.14 -3.83
N LEU A 298 15.57 19.78 -2.78
CA LEU A 298 15.64 19.19 -1.43
C LEU A 298 14.25 18.85 -0.84
N ASP A 299 13.25 19.70 -1.08
CA ASP A 299 11.92 19.61 -0.47
C ASP A 299 10.95 18.65 -1.19
N ARG A 300 11.40 18.11 -2.32
CA ARG A 300 10.61 17.18 -3.14
C ARG A 300 11.38 15.88 -3.29
N LYS A 301 10.72 14.76 -3.01
CA LYS A 301 11.29 13.42 -3.21
C LYS A 301 10.39 12.62 -4.13
N GLU A 302 11.02 11.79 -4.96
CA GLU A 302 10.31 10.86 -5.83
C GLU A 302 10.16 9.56 -5.04
N VAL A 303 9.00 8.94 -5.15
CA VAL A 303 8.72 7.64 -4.55
C VAL A 303 8.42 6.69 -5.68
N LEU A 304 9.23 5.66 -5.79
CA LEU A 304 9.07 4.58 -6.75
C LEU A 304 8.29 3.46 -6.07
N ILE A 305 7.10 3.18 -6.58
CA ILE A 305 6.16 2.20 -6.02
C ILE A 305 6.09 1.03 -7.00
N SER A 306 6.27 -0.18 -6.49
CA SER A 306 6.10 -1.42 -7.27
C SER A 306 4.75 -2.02 -6.94
N VAL A 307 3.89 -2.15 -7.96
CA VAL A 307 2.54 -2.68 -7.81
C VAL A 307 2.40 -3.98 -8.58
N ASP A 308 1.92 -5.02 -7.90
CA ASP A 308 1.61 -6.30 -8.54
C ASP A 308 0.37 -6.12 -9.43
N THR A 309 0.43 -6.62 -10.67
CA THR A 309 -0.69 -6.56 -11.62
C THR A 309 -1.96 -7.19 -11.07
N THR A 310 -1.85 -8.18 -10.19
CA THR A 310 -3.00 -8.82 -9.51
C THR A 310 -3.65 -7.93 -8.43
N GLN A 311 -2.94 -6.91 -7.96
CA GLN A 311 -3.39 -5.99 -6.91
C GLN A 311 -3.86 -4.64 -7.47
N LEU A 312 -3.67 -4.40 -8.76
CA LEU A 312 -4.18 -3.19 -9.42
C LEU A 312 -5.72 -3.18 -9.36
N PRO A 313 -6.34 -2.11 -8.83
CA PRO A 313 -7.79 -1.95 -8.88
C PRO A 313 -8.26 -1.86 -10.35
N VAL A 314 -9.52 -2.25 -10.58
CA VAL A 314 -10.18 -2.08 -11.89
C VAL A 314 -10.19 -0.61 -12.30
N ASP A 315 -10.39 0.29 -11.33
CA ASP A 315 -10.16 1.72 -11.47
C ASP A 315 -8.71 2.04 -11.09
N ALA A 316 -7.80 1.84 -12.04
CA ALA A 316 -6.41 2.21 -11.84
C ALA A 316 -6.33 3.71 -11.51
N PRO A 317 -5.53 4.11 -10.49
CA PRO A 317 -5.37 5.52 -10.16
C PRO A 317 -4.85 6.28 -11.38
N THR A 318 -5.19 7.56 -11.47
CA THR A 318 -4.75 8.44 -12.55
C THR A 318 -3.66 9.40 -12.10
N SER A 319 -2.90 9.95 -13.04
CA SER A 319 -1.91 10.99 -12.75
C SER A 319 -2.60 12.16 -12.03
N GLY A 320 -2.07 12.56 -10.88
CA GLY A 320 -2.64 13.59 -10.01
C GLY A 320 -3.29 13.06 -8.74
N ASP A 321 -3.58 11.76 -8.64
CA ASP A 321 -4.26 11.18 -7.48
C ASP A 321 -3.37 11.14 -6.22
N PRO A 322 -3.94 11.41 -5.03
CA PRO A 322 -3.21 11.35 -3.77
C PRO A 322 -3.04 9.90 -3.31
N ILE A 323 -1.81 9.51 -3.01
CA ILE A 323 -1.43 8.20 -2.48
C ILE A 323 -0.78 8.40 -1.11
N ALA A 324 -1.24 7.64 -0.11
CA ALA A 324 -0.62 7.66 1.21
C ALA A 324 0.64 6.78 1.20
N VAL A 325 1.78 7.36 1.53
CA VAL A 325 3.08 6.68 1.61
C VAL A 325 3.57 6.72 3.05
N ALA A 326 3.99 5.57 3.58
CA ALA A 326 4.63 5.45 4.89
C ALA A 326 6.07 4.97 4.72
N ILE A 327 7.04 5.78 5.15
CA ILE A 327 8.47 5.45 5.07
C ILE A 327 9.05 5.45 6.48
N GLY A 328 9.50 4.27 6.92
CA GLY A 328 10.11 4.08 8.24
C GLY A 328 9.29 4.66 9.41
N PRO A 329 9.95 5.23 10.44
CA PRO A 329 9.28 5.84 11.59
C PRO A 329 8.75 7.26 11.32
N HIS A 330 8.92 7.80 10.11
CA HIS A 330 8.64 9.21 9.79
C HIS A 330 7.16 9.51 9.54
N GLY A 331 6.28 8.53 9.77
CA GLY A 331 4.83 8.66 9.63
C GLY A 331 4.34 8.51 8.19
N ARG A 332 3.05 8.82 7.99
CA ARG A 332 2.40 8.81 6.67
C ARG A 332 2.46 10.20 6.05
N CYS A 333 2.79 10.27 4.77
CA CYS A 333 2.73 11.47 3.95
C CYS A 333 1.88 11.19 2.72
N THR A 334 1.14 12.19 2.26
CA THR A 334 0.40 12.12 1.00
C THR A 334 1.33 12.52 -0.14
N ALA A 335 1.66 11.57 -1.01
CA ALA A 335 2.35 11.81 -2.26
C ALA A 335 1.34 11.93 -3.40
N ARG A 336 1.69 12.63 -4.48
CA ARG A 336 0.85 12.77 -5.66
C ARG A 336 1.41 11.91 -6.78
N LEU A 337 0.57 11.07 -7.38
CA LEU A 337 0.98 10.23 -8.48
C LEU A 337 1.32 11.09 -9.70
N THR A 338 2.51 10.95 -10.29
CA THR A 338 2.95 11.73 -11.44
C THR A 338 2.92 10.90 -12.72
N GLN A 339 3.39 9.66 -12.65
CA GLN A 339 3.48 8.78 -13.81
C GLN A 339 3.18 7.34 -13.40
N ILE A 340 2.51 6.62 -14.30
CA ILE A 340 2.26 5.19 -14.21
C ILE A 340 2.81 4.58 -15.48
N ASP A 341 3.67 3.59 -15.35
CA ASP A 341 4.18 2.89 -16.52
C ASP A 341 3.05 2.00 -17.09
N ALA A 342 2.80 2.12 -18.39
CA ALA A 342 1.71 1.40 -19.06
C ALA A 342 1.96 -0.12 -19.16
N SER A 343 3.21 -0.54 -18.98
CA SER A 343 3.64 -1.93 -19.15
C SER A 343 4.12 -2.51 -17.83
N ALA A 344 3.64 -3.71 -17.50
CA ALA A 344 4.18 -4.48 -16.39
C ALA A 344 5.52 -5.10 -16.80
N ASN A 345 6.57 -4.81 -16.04
CA ASN A 345 7.92 -5.26 -16.33
C ASN A 345 8.37 -6.29 -15.28
N THR A 346 9.23 -7.21 -15.71
CA THR A 346 9.94 -8.13 -14.80
C THR A 346 11.27 -7.56 -14.33
N THR A 347 11.71 -6.43 -14.89
CA THR A 347 12.90 -5.71 -14.44
C THR A 347 12.59 -4.89 -13.18
N PRO A 348 13.35 -5.05 -12.09
CA PRO A 348 13.09 -4.32 -10.86
C PRO A 348 13.49 -2.85 -10.98
N VAL A 349 12.62 -1.98 -10.48
CA VAL A 349 12.80 -0.52 -10.49
C VAL A 349 13.99 -0.08 -9.65
N SER A 350 14.24 -0.77 -8.54
CA SER A 350 15.36 -0.47 -7.64
C SER A 350 15.84 -1.74 -6.93
N PRO A 351 17.17 -1.93 -6.80
CA PRO A 351 17.73 -3.03 -6.01
C PRO A 351 17.24 -3.05 -4.56
N ALA A 352 16.98 -1.89 -3.96
CA ALA A 352 16.58 -1.78 -2.55
C ALA A 352 15.27 -2.51 -2.23
N LEU A 353 14.39 -2.69 -3.23
CA LEU A 353 13.11 -3.37 -3.07
C LEU A 353 13.20 -4.89 -3.11
N LEU A 354 14.33 -5.47 -3.51
CA LEU A 354 14.47 -6.91 -3.73
C LEU A 354 14.83 -7.67 -2.45
N VAL A 355 14.32 -8.90 -2.30
CA VAL A 355 14.59 -9.78 -1.16
C VAL A 355 16.09 -9.97 -0.85
N PRO A 356 16.99 -10.17 -1.83
CA PRO A 356 18.43 -10.30 -1.56
C PRO A 356 19.04 -9.06 -0.88
N TYR A 357 18.45 -7.87 -1.09
CA TYR A 357 18.88 -6.61 -0.47
C TYR A 357 17.99 -6.22 0.73
N GLY A 358 17.19 -7.18 1.24
CA GLY A 358 16.30 -7.01 2.40
C GLY A 358 14.96 -6.33 2.10
N GLY A 359 14.59 -6.21 0.83
CA GLY A 359 13.27 -5.73 0.39
C GLY A 359 12.21 -6.83 0.35
N ALA A 360 11.01 -6.49 -0.13
CA ALA A 360 9.85 -7.37 -0.13
C ALA A 360 9.57 -8.05 -1.48
N LEU A 361 10.24 -7.62 -2.56
CA LEU A 361 10.00 -8.14 -3.91
C LEU A 361 10.79 -9.41 -4.16
N PRO A 362 10.12 -10.55 -4.43
CA PRO A 362 10.78 -11.80 -4.73
C PRO A 362 11.40 -11.76 -6.12
N VAL A 363 12.62 -12.26 -6.25
CA VAL A 363 13.40 -12.24 -7.49
C VAL A 363 14.05 -13.58 -7.77
N ARG A 364 14.29 -13.84 -9.05
CA ARG A 364 15.09 -14.94 -9.59
C ARG A 364 16.37 -14.36 -10.21
N LYS A 365 17.50 -15.06 -10.05
CA LYS A 365 18.76 -14.66 -10.68
C LYS A 365 18.73 -15.02 -12.17
N ILE A 366 19.10 -14.09 -13.04
CA ILE A 366 19.22 -14.35 -14.48
C ILE A 366 20.55 -15.09 -14.70
N SER A 367 20.49 -16.36 -15.12
CA SER A 367 21.66 -17.11 -15.56
C SER A 367 22.14 -16.59 -16.93
N ALA A 368 23.45 -16.48 -17.13
CA ALA A 368 24.10 -15.80 -18.26
C ALA A 368 23.85 -16.39 -19.67
N ASP A 369 22.93 -17.34 -19.83
CA ASP A 369 22.74 -18.15 -21.04
C ASP A 369 21.51 -17.74 -21.90
N MET A 370 20.86 -16.60 -21.61
CA MET A 370 19.71 -16.10 -22.38
C MET A 370 20.08 -14.85 -23.22
N PRO A 371 19.64 -14.77 -24.50
CA PRO A 371 19.97 -13.64 -25.36
C PRO A 371 19.28 -12.36 -24.87
N ARG A 372 20.08 -11.30 -24.69
CA ARG A 372 19.63 -9.97 -24.25
C ARG A 372 18.62 -9.39 -25.24
N SER A 373 17.40 -9.12 -24.80
CA SER A 373 16.57 -8.12 -25.47
C SER A 373 17.18 -6.74 -25.20
N THR A 374 17.56 -6.07 -26.27
CA THR A 374 18.18 -4.76 -26.27
C THR A 374 17.21 -3.69 -25.74
N SER A 375 17.41 -3.24 -24.51
CA SER A 375 17.05 -1.88 -24.10
C SER A 375 18.32 -1.17 -23.62
N VAL A 376 18.57 -0.04 -24.28
CA VAL A 376 19.76 0.79 -24.22
C VAL A 376 19.66 1.73 -23.00
N ASP A 377 20.80 1.94 -22.34
CA ASP A 377 21.12 2.93 -21.29
C ASP A 377 20.53 2.76 -19.87
N ALA A 378 21.27 2.03 -19.01
CA ALA A 378 21.20 2.23 -17.55
C ALA A 378 22.58 1.97 -16.90
N PRO A 379 23.10 2.88 -16.04
CA PRO A 379 24.46 2.80 -15.50
C PRO A 379 24.57 1.74 -14.38
N ASP A 380 25.69 0.99 -14.35
CA ASP A 380 26.21 0.17 -13.24
C ASP A 380 25.18 -0.61 -12.39
N ASN A 381 24.24 -1.27 -13.05
CA ASN A 381 23.03 -1.73 -12.37
C ASN A 381 23.19 -3.15 -11.78
N LYS A 382 23.54 -3.25 -10.48
CA LYS A 382 23.43 -4.51 -9.70
C LYS A 382 22.02 -5.12 -9.70
N ALA A 383 20.99 -4.38 -10.12
CA ALA A 383 19.65 -4.90 -10.35
C ALA A 383 19.50 -5.68 -11.68
N ALA A 384 20.43 -5.54 -12.64
CA ALA A 384 20.37 -6.26 -13.91
C ALA A 384 20.63 -7.77 -13.78
N GLU A 385 21.10 -8.24 -12.62
CA GLU A 385 21.28 -9.67 -12.32
C GLU A 385 19.98 -10.35 -11.86
N TRP A 386 18.94 -9.59 -11.54
CA TRP A 386 17.73 -10.07 -10.88
C TRP A 386 16.48 -9.76 -11.70
N GLU A 387 15.63 -10.76 -11.85
CA GLU A 387 14.33 -10.66 -12.50
C GLU A 387 13.21 -10.89 -11.47
N LEU A 388 12.16 -10.08 -11.49
CA LEU A 388 10.98 -10.24 -10.64
C LEU A 388 10.21 -11.50 -11.06
N ILE A 389 9.76 -12.28 -10.07
CA ILE A 389 8.98 -13.51 -10.31
C ILE A 389 7.60 -13.19 -10.91
N THR A 390 7.02 -12.08 -10.48
CA THR A 390 5.72 -11.56 -10.94
C THR A 390 5.94 -10.27 -11.70
N PRO A 391 5.26 -10.04 -12.83
CA PRO A 391 5.32 -8.76 -13.53
C PRO A 391 4.74 -7.65 -12.65
N GLN A 392 5.46 -6.54 -12.51
CA GLN A 392 5.07 -5.40 -11.67
C GLN A 392 4.90 -4.15 -12.52
N VAL A 393 3.91 -3.33 -12.18
CA VAL A 393 3.73 -1.98 -12.74
C VAL A 393 4.43 -0.99 -11.82
N THR A 394 5.25 -0.13 -12.42
CA THR A 394 5.92 0.94 -11.70
C THR A 394 5.03 2.18 -11.66
N MET A 395 4.85 2.71 -10.47
CA MET A 395 4.19 3.99 -10.25
C MET A 395 5.19 4.97 -9.64
N ARG A 396 5.24 6.18 -10.18
CA ARG A 396 6.07 7.28 -9.67
C ARG A 396 5.15 8.30 -9.01
N ALA A 397 5.48 8.66 -7.78
CA ALA A 397 4.77 9.69 -7.04
C ALA A 397 5.74 10.71 -6.49
N THR A 398 5.34 11.98 -6.46
CA THR A 398 6.12 13.05 -5.83
C THR A 398 5.54 13.36 -4.46
N ALA A 399 6.40 13.34 -3.45
CA ALA A 399 6.05 13.76 -2.11
C ALA A 399 6.66 15.14 -1.84
N GLU A 400 5.86 16.03 -1.30
CA GLU A 400 6.26 17.39 -0.95
C GLU A 400 5.99 17.67 0.52
N GLY A 401 6.82 18.53 1.12
CA GLY A 401 6.62 19.04 2.49
C GLY A 401 7.62 18.51 3.52
N PRO A 402 7.46 18.91 4.80
CA PRO A 402 8.47 18.69 5.84
C PRO A 402 8.68 17.22 6.21
N ALA A 403 7.70 16.36 5.93
CA ALA A 403 7.86 14.91 6.08
C ALA A 403 8.78 14.33 4.99
N ALA A 404 8.59 14.78 3.73
CA ALA A 404 9.41 14.35 2.59
C ALA A 404 10.85 14.84 2.68
N GLY A 405 11.10 16.05 3.20
CA GLY A 405 12.45 16.58 3.42
C GLY A 405 13.29 15.76 4.42
N ARG A 406 12.66 14.97 5.30
CA ARG A 406 13.37 14.06 6.22
C ARG A 406 13.72 12.71 5.59
N TRP A 407 13.12 12.38 4.44
CA TRP A 407 13.37 11.12 3.78
C TRP A 407 14.72 11.12 3.09
N ARG A 408 15.42 9.99 3.18
CA ARG A 408 16.69 9.77 2.50
C ARG A 408 16.49 8.84 1.32
N VAL A 409 17.22 9.10 0.24
CA VAL A 409 17.23 8.23 -0.94
C VAL A 409 17.62 6.80 -0.54
N GLY A 410 16.91 5.82 -1.09
CA GLY A 410 17.07 4.40 -0.76
C GLY A 410 16.27 3.93 0.47
N GLN A 411 15.64 4.83 1.23
CA GLN A 411 14.72 4.41 2.29
C GLN A 411 13.51 3.69 1.71
N ARG A 412 13.09 2.63 2.38
CA ARG A 412 11.99 1.75 1.97
C ARG A 412 10.74 2.04 2.78
N GLY A 413 9.59 1.83 2.17
CA GLY A 413 8.30 2.08 2.77
C GLY A 413 7.17 1.27 2.13
N ALA A 414 5.95 1.59 2.53
CA ALA A 414 4.73 1.07 1.92
C ALA A 414 3.88 2.22 1.40
N ALA A 415 3.48 2.13 0.13
CA ALA A 415 2.46 2.97 -0.46
C ALA A 415 1.10 2.27 -0.37
N TYR A 416 0.07 3.02 -0.03
CA TYR A 416 -1.28 2.50 0.15
C TYR A 416 -2.16 2.99 -0.97
N LEU A 417 -2.47 2.08 -1.90
CA LEU A 417 -3.42 2.33 -2.98
C LEU A 417 -4.85 2.25 -2.42
N ARG A 418 -5.68 3.21 -2.86
CA ARG A 418 -7.10 3.25 -2.51
C ARG A 418 -7.83 2.26 -3.43
N SER A 419 -8.13 1.08 -2.91
CA SER A 419 -9.00 0.11 -3.60
C SER A 419 -10.46 0.34 -3.18
N GLU A 420 -11.42 0.12 -4.09
CA GLU A 420 -12.85 0.17 -3.77
C GLU A 420 -13.21 -0.69 -2.55
N PRO A 421 -14.20 -0.28 -1.74
CA PRO A 421 -14.61 -1.03 -0.55
C PRO A 421 -15.27 -2.35 -0.94
N MET A 422 -14.55 -3.46 -0.80
CA MET A 422 -15.16 -4.81 -0.81
C MET A 422 -15.86 -5.08 0.52
N MET A 423 -17.06 -5.67 0.45
CA MET A 423 -17.79 -6.19 1.62
C MET A 423 -17.04 -7.38 2.25
N LEU A 424 -17.23 -7.60 3.55
CA LEU A 424 -16.53 -8.63 4.34
C LEU A 424 -16.66 -10.04 3.74
N GLY A 425 -17.83 -10.38 3.18
CA GLY A 425 -18.08 -11.70 2.63
C GLY A 425 -17.22 -12.09 1.42
N PRO A 426 -17.26 -11.34 0.31
CA PRO A 426 -16.36 -11.54 -0.83
C PRO A 426 -14.87 -11.50 -0.41
N TRP A 427 -14.52 -10.66 0.55
CA TRP A 427 -13.17 -10.58 1.11
C TRP A 427 -12.73 -11.87 1.81
N MET A 428 -13.58 -12.43 2.70
CA MET A 428 -13.30 -13.68 3.42
C MET A 428 -13.24 -14.86 2.45
N TYR A 429 -14.14 -14.91 1.47
CA TYR A 429 -14.13 -15.93 0.42
C TYR A 429 -12.82 -15.91 -0.36
N GLY A 430 -12.37 -14.74 -0.82
CA GLY A 430 -11.08 -14.61 -1.52
C GLY A 430 -9.86 -14.96 -0.66
N ARG A 431 -9.89 -14.63 0.65
CA ARG A 431 -8.84 -15.03 1.61
C ARG A 431 -8.80 -16.55 1.82
N LEU A 432 -9.96 -17.18 1.98
CA LEU A 432 -10.09 -18.63 2.11
C LEU A 432 -9.65 -19.35 0.83
N LEU A 433 -10.06 -18.83 -0.33
CA LEU A 433 -9.70 -19.40 -1.63
C LEU A 433 -8.20 -19.28 -1.91
N SER A 434 -7.61 -18.10 -1.68
CA SER A 434 -6.16 -17.88 -1.84
C SER A 434 -5.33 -18.66 -0.80
N TRP A 435 -5.86 -18.91 0.39
CA TRP A 435 -5.23 -19.80 1.36
C TRP A 435 -5.31 -21.26 0.89
N ALA A 436 -6.47 -21.71 0.42
CA ALA A 436 -6.67 -23.06 -0.09
C ALA A 436 -5.78 -23.35 -1.31
N GLN A 437 -5.69 -22.41 -2.26
CA GLN A 437 -4.82 -22.52 -3.43
C GLN A 437 -3.34 -22.59 -3.06
N ARG A 438 -2.87 -21.75 -2.12
CA ARG A 438 -1.49 -21.81 -1.62
C ARG A 438 -1.20 -23.11 -0.86
N TRP A 439 -2.17 -23.60 -0.11
CA TRP A 439 -2.05 -24.88 0.60
C TRP A 439 -1.92 -26.05 -0.37
N LEU A 440 -2.74 -26.08 -1.43
CA LEU A 440 -2.66 -27.05 -2.52
C LEU A 440 -1.31 -27.00 -3.26
N GLN A 441 -0.77 -25.80 -3.51
CA GLN A 441 0.53 -25.63 -4.19
C GLN A 441 1.73 -26.09 -3.34
N ASN A 442 1.67 -25.93 -2.01
CA ASN A 442 2.77 -26.29 -1.11
C ASN A 442 2.77 -27.78 -0.71
N HIS A 443 1.69 -28.51 -1.01
CA HIS A 443 1.55 -29.94 -0.73
C HIS A 443 1.04 -30.70 -1.97
N PRO A 444 1.87 -30.85 -3.02
CA PRO A 444 1.54 -31.75 -4.11
C PRO A 444 1.51 -33.19 -3.58
N SER A 445 0.45 -33.91 -3.96
CA SER A 445 0.20 -35.32 -3.63
C SER A 445 1.32 -36.25 -4.06
#